data_AF-A0A357ZVR1-F1
#
_entry.id   AF-A0A357ZVR1-F1
#
_cell.length_a   1.000
_cell.length_b   1.000
_cell.length_c   1.000
_cell.angle_alpha   90.00
_cell.angle_beta   90.00
_cell.angle_gamma   90.00
#
_symmetry.space_group_name_H-M   'P 1'
#
loop_
_entity.id
_entity.type
_entity.pdbx_description
1 polymer ?
#
loop_
_entity_poly.entity_id
_entity_poly.type
_entity_poly.pdbx_seq_one_letter_code
_entity_poly.pdbx_strand_id
1 'polypeptide(L)'
;QVDRGYAVASVNYRLAPGVTAEQMLGDGDQAVRFIKANRSSWGAGAGKVIASGGSAGGTIALLLAAAPGYFAAAGPGPLSGIDPKVDAVISLVGPSDLRSYIEGSTGGWGPGVAEGFLGCS
;
A
#
# COMPACT_ATOMS: atom_id res chain seq x y z
N GLN A 1 -7.79 17.80 1.67
CA GLN A 1 -8.12 16.79 2.71
C GLN A 1 -7.96 17.42 4.10
N VAL A 2 -6.81 18.04 4.39
CA VAL A 2 -6.54 18.72 5.68
C VAL A 2 -7.61 19.78 6.04
N ASP A 3 -7.99 20.66 5.11
CA ASP A 3 -9.01 21.71 5.36
C ASP A 3 -10.40 21.15 5.70
N ARG A 4 -10.63 19.85 5.46
CA ARG A 4 -11.87 19.15 5.81
C ARG A 4 -11.77 18.41 7.16
N GLY A 5 -10.71 18.65 7.94
CA GLY A 5 -10.50 18.07 9.27
C GLY A 5 -9.84 16.69 9.30
N TYR A 6 -9.26 16.23 8.17
CA TYR A 6 -8.56 14.94 8.13
C TYR A 6 -7.09 15.10 8.51
N ALA A 7 -6.61 14.24 9.40
CA ALA A 7 -5.17 13.99 9.54
C ALA A 7 -4.68 13.23 8.30
N VAL A 8 -3.65 13.73 7.63
CA VAL A 8 -3.12 13.15 6.39
C VAL A 8 -1.67 12.77 6.60
N ALA A 9 -1.34 11.50 6.33
CA ALA A 9 0.02 11.00 6.28
C ALA A 9 0.36 10.61 4.83
N SER A 10 1.35 11.27 4.25
CA SER A 10 1.91 10.89 2.95
C SER A 10 3.14 10.02 3.19
N VAL A 11 3.14 8.80 2.65
CA VAL A 11 4.19 7.82 2.92
C VAL A 11 4.89 7.42 1.63
N ASN A 12 6.21 7.29 1.71
CA ASN A 12 7.02 6.72 0.64
C ASN A 12 7.09 5.20 0.81
N TYR A 13 7.26 4.50 -0.31
CA TYR A 13 7.55 3.07 -0.37
C TYR A 13 8.70 2.85 -1.36
N ARG A 14 9.43 1.74 -1.20
CA ARG A 14 10.52 1.37 -2.12
C ARG A 14 9.94 1.09 -3.52
N LEU A 15 10.77 1.22 -4.55
CA LEU A 15 10.31 1.16 -5.95
C LEU A 15 11.03 0.04 -6.73
N ALA A 16 10.27 -0.68 -7.55
CA ALA A 16 10.81 -1.57 -8.57
C ALA A 16 11.63 -0.77 -9.61
N PRO A 17 12.65 -1.39 -10.23
CA PRO A 17 13.11 -2.77 -10.06
C PRO A 17 14.09 -2.96 -8.88
N GLY A 18 14.32 -1.94 -8.05
CA GLY A 18 15.27 -2.02 -6.92
C GLY A 18 14.79 -2.88 -5.75
N VAL A 19 13.51 -3.24 -5.73
CA VAL A 19 12.85 -4.12 -4.76
C VAL A 19 11.75 -4.95 -5.43
N THR A 20 11.29 -6.01 -4.78
CA THR A 20 10.14 -6.82 -5.24
C THR A 20 8.81 -6.16 -4.87
N ALA A 21 7.71 -6.52 -5.55
CA ALA A 21 6.37 -6.02 -5.18
C ALA A 21 5.99 -6.33 -3.73
N GLU A 22 6.38 -7.50 -3.20
CA GLU A 22 6.13 -7.84 -1.80
C GLU A 22 6.81 -6.86 -0.85
N GLN A 23 8.01 -6.39 -1.19
CA GLN A 23 8.71 -5.39 -0.39
C GLN A 23 8.03 -4.02 -0.47
N MET A 24 7.52 -3.62 -1.65
CA MET A 24 6.73 -2.39 -1.82
C MET A 24 5.44 -2.44 -0.99
N LEU A 25 4.73 -3.57 -1.04
CA LEU A 25 3.48 -3.79 -0.29
C LEU A 25 3.74 -3.87 1.21
N GLY A 26 4.83 -4.52 1.60
CA GLY A 26 5.30 -4.59 2.98
C GLY A 26 5.59 -3.21 3.57
N ASP A 27 6.13 -2.27 2.80
CA ASP A 27 6.32 -0.88 3.25
C ASP A 27 4.98 -0.21 3.58
N GLY A 28 3.94 -0.49 2.79
CA GLY A 28 2.57 -0.04 3.06
C GLY A 28 2.02 -0.61 4.38
N ASP A 29 2.19 -1.92 4.61
CA ASP A 29 1.76 -2.57 5.86
C ASP A 29 2.46 -1.95 7.07
N GLN A 30 3.77 -1.73 6.98
CA GLN A 30 4.57 -1.09 8.03
C GLN A 30 4.14 0.36 8.26
N ALA A 31 3.83 1.11 7.20
CA ALA A 31 3.31 2.46 7.30
C ALA A 31 1.98 2.51 8.05
N VAL A 32 1.03 1.61 7.76
CA VAL A 32 -0.26 1.56 8.48
C VAL A 32 -0.05 1.25 9.96
N ARG A 33 0.82 0.28 10.28
CA ARG A 33 1.16 -0.04 11.67
C ARG A 33 1.77 1.15 12.39
N PHE A 34 2.73 1.82 11.76
CA PHE A 34 3.39 3.00 12.31
C PHE A 34 2.38 4.12 12.59
N ILE A 35 1.48 4.41 11.64
CA ILE A 35 0.43 5.41 11.82
C ILE A 35 -0.48 5.03 12.98
N LYS A 36 -0.93 3.78 13.07
CA LYS A 36 -1.81 3.33 14.17
C LYS A 36 -1.14 3.35 15.53
N ALA A 37 0.15 3.03 15.61
CA ALA A 37 0.90 3.07 16.86
C ALA A 37 1.08 4.50 17.39
N ASN A 38 1.12 5.50 16.49
CA ASN A 38 1.46 6.88 16.86
C ASN A 38 0.29 7.87 16.77
N ARG A 39 -0.81 7.56 16.08
CA ARG A 39 -1.90 8.50 15.79
C ARG A 39 -2.46 9.25 17.01
N SER A 40 -2.44 8.65 18.19
CA SER A 40 -2.89 9.32 19.42
C SER A 40 -2.06 10.54 19.79
N SER A 41 -0.73 10.49 19.59
CA SER A 41 0.16 11.64 19.86
C SER A 41 0.00 12.75 18.84
N TRP A 42 -0.57 12.45 17.67
CA TRP A 42 -0.87 13.41 16.62
C TRP A 42 -2.31 13.95 16.67
N GLY A 43 -3.08 13.61 17.70
CA GLY A 43 -4.48 14.05 17.84
C GLY A 43 -5.49 13.27 16.99
N ALA A 44 -5.10 12.12 16.43
CA ALA A 44 -5.93 11.26 15.56
C ALA A 44 -6.29 9.89 16.22
N GLY A 45 -6.24 9.80 17.56
CA GLY A 45 -6.29 8.54 18.33
C GLY A 45 -7.50 7.63 18.07
N ALA A 46 -8.68 8.21 17.84
CA ALA A 46 -9.93 7.48 17.58
C ALA A 46 -10.32 7.44 16.08
N GLY A 47 -9.49 7.99 15.20
CA GLY A 47 -9.79 8.12 13.78
C GLY A 47 -9.82 6.79 13.02
N LYS A 48 -10.61 6.73 11.96
CA LYS A 48 -10.57 5.67 10.95
C LYS A 48 -9.31 5.84 10.09
N VAL A 49 -8.68 4.74 9.69
CA VAL A 49 -7.51 4.75 8.81
C VAL A 49 -7.95 4.38 7.40
N ILE A 50 -7.80 5.32 6.46
CA ILE A 50 -8.16 5.14 5.05
C ILE A 50 -6.87 5.14 4.23
N ALA A 51 -6.65 4.10 3.43
CA ALA A 51 -5.57 4.08 2.45
C ALA A 51 -6.04 4.68 1.13
N SER A 52 -5.25 5.56 0.53
CA SER A 52 -5.56 6.14 -0.77
C SER A 52 -4.33 6.29 -1.62
N GLY A 53 -4.45 6.06 -2.92
CA GLY A 53 -3.33 6.21 -3.84
C GLY A 53 -3.76 6.17 -5.30
N GLY A 54 -2.87 6.68 -6.17
CA GLY A 54 -3.04 6.66 -7.62
C GLY A 54 -2.11 5.66 -8.29
N SER A 55 -2.57 5.02 -9.38
CA SER A 55 -1.76 4.08 -10.17
C SER A 55 -1.16 2.98 -9.28
N ALA A 56 0.16 2.79 -9.25
CA ALA A 56 0.83 1.85 -8.35
C ALA A 56 0.44 2.02 -6.87
N GLY A 57 0.26 3.27 -6.41
CA GLY A 57 -0.23 3.54 -5.05
C GLY A 57 -1.68 3.10 -4.83
N GLY A 58 -2.50 3.08 -5.87
CA GLY A 58 -3.86 2.53 -5.82
C GLY A 58 -3.85 1.01 -5.69
N THR A 59 -2.95 0.32 -6.39
CA THR A 59 -2.71 -1.12 -6.23
C THR A 59 -2.28 -1.46 -4.81
N ILE A 60 -1.32 -0.70 -4.25
CA ILE A 60 -0.88 -0.87 -2.86
C ILE A 60 -2.06 -0.67 -1.90
N ALA A 61 -2.84 0.41 -2.07
CA ALA A 61 -3.99 0.69 -1.22
C ALA A 61 -5.04 -0.44 -1.27
N LEU A 62 -5.33 -1.01 -2.45
CA LEU A 62 -6.23 -2.15 -2.60
C LEU A 62 -5.72 -3.39 -1.83
N LEU A 63 -4.42 -3.70 -1.96
CA LEU A 63 -3.83 -4.87 -1.33
C LEU A 63 -3.71 -4.73 0.20
N LEU A 64 -3.55 -3.50 0.72
CA LEU A 64 -3.63 -3.25 2.18
C LEU A 64 -4.99 -3.61 2.78
N ALA A 65 -6.08 -3.54 2.01
CA ALA A 65 -7.39 -4.00 2.45
C ALA A 65 -7.65 -5.48 2.15
N ALA A 66 -7.21 -5.96 0.98
CA ALA A 66 -7.48 -7.32 0.54
C ALA A 66 -6.61 -8.37 1.26
N ALA A 67 -5.38 -8.01 1.61
CA ALA A 67 -4.37 -8.91 2.19
C ALA A 67 -3.56 -8.23 3.33
N PRO A 68 -4.24 -7.69 4.37
CA PRO A 68 -3.57 -6.92 5.43
C PRO A 68 -2.54 -7.77 6.18
N GLY A 69 -1.29 -7.33 6.20
CA GLY A 69 -0.19 -8.02 6.88
C GLY A 69 0.32 -9.27 6.19
N TYR A 70 -0.11 -9.56 4.95
CA TYR A 70 0.34 -10.72 4.20
C TYR A 70 1.80 -10.57 3.74
N PHE A 71 2.17 -9.37 3.28
CA PHE A 71 3.48 -9.11 2.68
C PHE A 71 4.54 -8.69 3.70
N ALA A 72 4.12 -8.16 4.86
CA ALA A 72 5.01 -7.93 5.98
C ALA A 72 4.36 -8.29 7.32
N ALA A 73 4.99 -9.25 8.01
CA ALA A 73 4.76 -9.44 9.43
C ALA A 73 5.19 -8.18 10.21
N ALA A 74 4.59 -7.97 11.39
CA ALA A 74 4.96 -6.89 12.29
C ALA A 74 6.47 -6.87 12.62
N GLY A 75 7.07 -8.06 12.65
CA GLY A 75 8.38 -8.28 13.23
C GLY A 75 8.40 -8.06 14.75
N PRO A 76 9.50 -8.39 15.42
CA PRO A 76 9.73 -7.96 16.80
C PRO A 76 9.95 -6.43 16.85
N GLY A 77 9.48 -5.78 17.91
CA GLY A 77 9.69 -4.34 18.13
C GLY A 77 8.42 -3.55 18.42
N PRO A 78 8.45 -2.21 18.33
CA PRO A 78 7.37 -1.33 18.78
C PRO A 78 6.09 -1.44 17.94
N LEU A 79 6.16 -2.03 16.74
CA LEU A 79 5.00 -2.27 15.88
C LEU A 79 4.44 -3.69 16.04
N SER A 80 5.05 -4.51 16.89
CA SER A 80 4.60 -5.87 17.19
C SER A 80 3.17 -5.84 17.72
N GLY A 81 2.32 -6.70 17.16
CA GLY A 81 0.91 -6.81 17.56
C GLY A 81 -0.03 -5.71 17.05
N ILE A 82 0.48 -4.67 16.36
CA ILE A 82 -0.39 -3.64 15.77
C ILE A 82 -1.12 -4.21 14.56
N ASP A 83 -2.45 -4.11 14.51
CA ASP A 83 -3.23 -4.62 13.37
C ASP A 83 -3.01 -3.74 12.11
N PRO A 84 -2.54 -4.28 10.97
CA PRO A 84 -2.34 -3.50 9.74
C PRO A 84 -3.63 -3.20 8.96
N LYS A 85 -4.81 -3.69 9.38
CA LYS A 85 -6.07 -3.47 8.63
C LYS A 85 -6.42 -2.00 8.45
N VAL A 86 -6.78 -1.60 7.24
CA VAL A 86 -7.38 -0.28 6.99
C VAL A 86 -8.91 -0.36 7.06
N ASP A 87 -9.57 0.74 7.41
CA ASP A 87 -11.02 0.83 7.51
C ASP A 87 -11.69 1.05 6.15
N ALA A 88 -10.98 1.70 5.20
CA ALA A 88 -11.47 1.91 3.84
C ALA A 88 -10.30 2.16 2.85
N VAL A 89 -10.60 2.05 1.56
CA VAL A 89 -9.63 2.28 0.47
C VAL A 89 -10.22 3.21 -0.58
N ILE A 90 -9.38 4.10 -1.11
CA ILE A 90 -9.65 4.89 -2.32
C ILE A 90 -8.54 4.59 -3.33
N SER A 91 -8.87 3.80 -4.35
CA SER A 91 -7.95 3.51 -5.46
C SER A 91 -8.27 4.41 -6.65
N LEU A 92 -7.34 5.26 -7.03
CA LEU A 92 -7.46 6.11 -8.21
C LEU A 92 -6.70 5.43 -9.35
N VAL A 93 -7.43 4.81 -10.28
CA VAL A 93 -6.88 4.10 -11.45
C VAL A 93 -5.77 3.10 -11.10
N GLY A 94 -5.86 2.47 -9.92
CA GLY A 94 -4.89 1.48 -9.49
C GLY A 94 -5.08 0.16 -10.25
N PRO A 95 -4.05 -0.38 -10.92
CA PRO A 95 -4.13 -1.70 -11.53
C PRO A 95 -4.51 -2.76 -10.49
N SER A 96 -5.68 -3.38 -10.65
CA SER A 96 -6.15 -4.45 -9.76
C SER A 96 -6.01 -5.85 -10.37
N ASP A 97 -5.75 -5.91 -11.68
CA ASP A 97 -5.59 -7.15 -12.44
C ASP A 97 -4.45 -7.00 -13.45
N LEU A 98 -3.30 -7.57 -13.11
CA LEU A 98 -2.10 -7.53 -13.95
C LEU A 98 -2.16 -8.49 -15.14
N ARG A 99 -3.19 -9.36 -15.27
CA ARG A 99 -3.31 -10.23 -16.45
C ARG A 99 -3.39 -9.42 -17.74
N SER A 100 -4.14 -8.32 -17.71
CA SER A 100 -4.24 -7.38 -18.84
C SER A 100 -2.90 -6.70 -19.20
N TYR A 101 -1.96 -6.65 -18.26
CA TYR A 101 -0.61 -6.12 -18.50
C TYR A 101 0.27 -7.19 -19.15
N ILE A 102 0.21 -8.41 -18.64
CA ILE A 102 0.93 -9.57 -19.17
C ILE A 102 0.48 -9.89 -20.59
N GLU A 103 -0.83 -9.85 -20.85
CA GLU A 103 -1.44 -10.15 -22.15
C GLU A 103 -1.22 -9.03 -23.19
N GLY A 104 -0.60 -7.91 -22.82
CA GLY A 104 -0.30 -6.78 -23.73
C GLY A 104 -1.51 -5.89 -24.07
N SER A 105 -2.67 -6.13 -23.42
CA SER A 105 -3.91 -5.39 -23.63
C SER A 105 -3.86 -3.92 -23.16
N THR A 106 -2.80 -3.53 -22.44
CA THR A 106 -2.54 -2.17 -21.93
C THR A 106 -1.54 -1.37 -22.78
N GLY A 107 -1.11 -1.94 -23.91
CA GLY A 107 -0.07 -1.39 -24.79
C GLY A 107 1.28 -2.06 -24.57
N GLY A 108 2.24 -1.83 -25.49
CA GLY A 108 3.52 -2.56 -25.52
C GLY A 108 4.44 -2.39 -24.30
N TRP A 109 4.12 -1.48 -23.38
CA TRP A 109 4.85 -1.28 -22.12
C TRP A 109 4.33 -2.14 -20.96
N GLY A 110 3.12 -2.68 -21.07
CA GLY A 110 2.44 -3.45 -20.02
C GLY A 110 3.21 -4.67 -19.53
N PRO A 111 3.73 -5.55 -20.42
CA PRO A 111 4.43 -6.75 -20.00
C PRO A 111 5.65 -6.48 -19.13
N GLY A 112 6.50 -5.51 -19.50
CA GLY A 112 7.70 -5.17 -18.72
C GLY A 112 7.38 -4.59 -17.34
N VAL A 113 6.25 -3.88 -17.19
CA VAL A 113 5.77 -3.43 -15.87
C VAL A 113 5.30 -4.62 -15.03
N ALA A 114 4.58 -5.57 -15.63
CA ALA A 114 4.14 -6.77 -14.92
C ALA A 114 5.30 -7.64 -14.47
N GLU A 115 6.30 -7.88 -15.33
CA GLU A 115 7.50 -8.65 -15.01
C GLU A 115 8.30 -7.97 -13.89
N GLY A 116 8.56 -6.66 -14.01
CA GLY A 116 9.29 -5.91 -12.99
C GLY A 116 8.57 -5.86 -11.63
N PHE A 117 7.24 -5.88 -11.63
CA PHE A 117 6.45 -5.92 -10.41
C PHE A 117 6.42 -7.33 -9.80
N LEU A 118 6.13 -8.36 -10.61
CA LEU A 118 5.99 -9.74 -10.16
C LEU A 118 7.34 -10.44 -9.91
N GLY A 119 8.44 -9.92 -10.44
CA GLY A 119 9.74 -10.58 -10.39
C GLY A 119 9.80 -11.89 -11.18
N CYS A 120 8.84 -12.12 -12.07
CA CYS A 120 8.78 -13.30 -12.93
C CYS A 120 9.25 -12.91 -14.34
N SER A 121 10.14 -13.71 -14.91
CA SER A 121 10.59 -13.67 -16.31
C SER A 121 10.09 -14.88 -17.09
#